data_AF-A0A1B6CBG5-F1
#
_entry.id   AF-A0A1B6CBG5-F1
#
_cell.length_a   1.000
_cell.length_b   1.000
_cell.length_c   1.000
_cell.angle_alpha   90.00
_cell.angle_beta   90.00
_cell.angle_gamma   90.00
#
_symmetry.space_group_name_H-M   'P 1'
#
loop_
_entity.id
_entity.type
_entity.pdbx_description
1 polymer ?
#
loop_
_entity_poly.entity_id
_entity_poly.type
_entity_poly.pdbx_seq_one_letter_code
_entity_poly.pdbx_strand_id
1 'polypeptide(L)'
;MASPESTEKECNIKVYEISNIQEKKKENDKSLKSTIEQKYNIWKNKYDKLIQEMDKKYNLTSESFEKSFQEVASKYKIDFRDVCEDNQRMIIECYKTNKNSPLQCQQMVKEFSHCVNETSKTTVKNNQNKEGIKKI
;
A
#
# COMPACT_ATOMS: atom_id res chain seq x y z
N MET A 1 55.60 5.85 -68.58
CA MET A 1 56.32 5.74 -67.30
C MET A 1 55.96 6.98 -66.49
N ALA A 2 55.18 6.85 -65.41
CA ALA A 2 54.84 7.99 -64.56
C ALA A 2 56.06 8.41 -63.73
N SER A 3 56.30 9.72 -63.59
CA SER A 3 57.47 10.28 -62.90
C SER A 3 57.33 10.10 -61.37
N PRO A 4 58.39 9.73 -60.62
CA PRO A 4 58.33 9.52 -59.17
C PRO A 4 57.74 10.70 -58.38
N GLU A 5 57.91 11.92 -58.89
CA GLU A 5 57.48 13.16 -58.26
C GLU A 5 55.94 13.38 -58.30
N SER A 6 55.24 12.76 -59.26
CA SER A 6 53.77 12.84 -59.33
C SER A 6 53.09 11.92 -58.31
N THR A 7 53.71 10.77 -58.05
CA THR A 7 53.22 9.79 -57.06
C THR A 7 53.43 10.25 -55.62
N GLU A 8 54.50 11.00 -55.33
CA GLU A 8 54.76 11.53 -53.99
C GLU A 8 53.78 12.65 -53.60
N LYS A 9 53.48 13.55 -54.55
CA LYS A 9 52.47 14.62 -54.34
C LYS A 9 51.08 14.02 -54.06
N GLU A 10 50.70 12.96 -54.79
CA GLU A 10 49.43 12.26 -54.58
C GLU A 10 49.38 11.54 -53.22
N CYS A 11 50.49 10.97 -52.76
CA CYS A 11 50.60 10.35 -51.44
C CYS A 11 50.40 11.39 -50.31
N ASN A 12 51.06 12.55 -50.42
CA ASN A 12 50.96 13.61 -49.42
C ASN A 12 49.54 14.20 -49.30
N ILE A 13 48.84 14.34 -50.43
CA ILE A 13 47.44 14.76 -50.45
C ILE A 13 46.55 13.75 -49.70
N LYS A 14 46.72 12.45 -49.99
CA LYS A 14 45.95 11.39 -49.32
C LYS A 14 46.23 11.33 -47.82
N VAL A 15 47.48 11.52 -47.39
CA VAL A 15 47.85 11.56 -45.97
C VAL A 15 47.19 12.72 -45.25
N TYR A 16 47.13 13.91 -45.88
CA TYR A 16 46.44 15.08 -45.33
C TYR A 16 44.93 14.84 -45.20
N GLU A 17 44.30 14.26 -46.22
CA GLU A 17 42.87 13.90 -46.19
C GLU A 17 42.54 12.89 -45.08
N ILE A 18 43.37 11.85 -44.93
CA ILE A 18 43.21 10.85 -43.87
C ILE A 18 43.31 11.51 -42.49
N SER A 19 44.27 12.41 -42.30
CA SER A 19 44.46 13.12 -41.03
C SER A 19 43.24 13.96 -40.66
N ASN A 20 42.68 14.71 -41.62
CA ASN A 20 41.46 15.49 -41.42
C ASN A 20 40.23 14.62 -41.10
N ILE A 21 40.11 13.46 -41.75
CA ILE A 21 39.03 12.50 -41.47
C ILE A 21 39.16 11.95 -40.03
N GLN A 22 40.38 11.67 -39.57
CA GLN A 22 40.61 11.20 -38.21
C GLN A 22 40.27 12.26 -37.15
N GLU A 23 40.58 13.52 -37.40
CA GLU A 23 40.21 14.62 -36.50
C GLU A 23 38.70 14.79 -36.41
N LYS A 24 37.99 14.84 -37.55
CA LYS A 24 36.53 14.89 -37.58
C LYS A 24 35.88 13.70 -36.87
N LYS A 25 36.47 12.50 -37.02
CA LYS A 25 35.98 11.30 -36.31
C LYS A 25 36.14 11.44 -34.80
N LYS A 26 37.28 11.93 -34.30
CA LYS A 26 37.50 12.19 -32.88
C LYS A 26 36.52 13.23 -32.33
N GLU A 27 36.25 14.29 -33.08
CA GLU A 27 35.27 15.31 -32.71
C GLU A 27 33.85 14.75 -32.65
N ASN A 28 33.46 13.94 -33.64
CA ASN A 28 32.17 13.27 -33.67
C ASN A 28 32.01 12.28 -32.51
N ASP A 29 33.04 11.48 -32.20
CA ASP A 29 33.02 10.54 -31.08
C ASP A 29 32.90 11.27 -29.74
N LYS A 30 33.60 12.41 -29.58
CA LYS A 30 33.51 13.27 -28.40
C LYS A 30 32.10 13.87 -28.26
N SER A 31 31.54 14.37 -29.37
CA SER A 31 30.18 14.94 -29.41
C SER A 31 29.12 13.89 -29.09
N LEU A 32 29.25 12.68 -29.65
CA LEU A 32 28.36 11.56 -29.38
C LEU A 32 28.41 11.15 -27.91
N LYS A 33 29.61 11.04 -27.32
CA LYS A 33 29.79 10.72 -25.91
C LYS A 33 29.14 11.75 -25.00
N SER A 34 29.36 13.05 -25.27
CA SER A 34 28.72 14.14 -24.53
C SER A 34 27.19 14.06 -24.60
N THR A 35 26.64 13.76 -25.78
CA THR A 35 25.19 13.64 -25.98
C THR A 35 24.60 12.46 -25.19
N ILE A 36 25.29 11.33 -25.18
CA ILE A 36 24.88 10.14 -24.41
C ILE A 36 24.88 10.45 -22.92
N GLU A 37 25.93 11.10 -22.42
CA GLU A 37 26.07 11.44 -21.01
C GLU A 37 25.02 12.45 -20.54
N GLN A 38 24.72 13.45 -21.36
CA GLN A 38 23.61 14.38 -21.10
C GLN A 38 22.26 13.65 -21.02
N LYS A 39 21.97 12.78 -21.99
CA LYS A 39 20.72 12.00 -21.99
C LYS A 39 20.65 11.07 -20.77
N TYR A 40 21.74 10.40 -20.43
CA TYR A 40 21.82 9.55 -19.25
C TYR A 40 21.53 10.34 -17.97
N ASN A 41 22.17 11.50 -17.79
CA ASN A 41 21.96 12.34 -16.61
C ASN A 41 20.52 12.86 -16.51
N ILE A 42 19.92 13.26 -17.63
CA ILE A 42 18.51 13.69 -17.67
C ILE A 42 17.59 12.54 -17.25
N TRP A 43 17.79 11.34 -17.81
CA TRP A 43 16.97 10.18 -17.49
C TRP A 43 17.15 9.71 -16.05
N LYS A 44 18.40 9.67 -15.57
CA LYS A 44 18.71 9.35 -14.18
C LYS A 44 18.02 10.32 -13.22
N ASN A 45 18.11 11.62 -13.46
CA ASN A 45 17.43 12.63 -12.65
C ASN A 45 15.90 12.48 -12.65
N LYS A 46 15.30 12.12 -13.80
CA LYS A 46 13.86 11.83 -13.87
C LYS A 46 13.49 10.59 -13.06
N TYR A 47 14.29 9.53 -13.18
CA TYR A 47 14.10 8.30 -12.45
C TYR A 47 14.21 8.50 -10.93
N ASP A 48 15.25 9.21 -10.48
CA ASP A 48 15.46 9.48 -9.05
C ASP A 48 14.32 10.31 -8.45
N LYS A 49 13.80 11.30 -9.19
CA LYS A 49 12.60 12.06 -8.78
C LYS A 49 11.36 11.17 -8.66
N LEU A 50 11.14 10.29 -9.64
CA LEU A 50 10.03 9.33 -9.61
C LEU A 50 10.11 8.42 -8.38
N ILE A 51 11.29 7.86 -8.09
CA ILE A 51 11.48 7.01 -6.92
C ILE A 51 11.21 7.79 -5.62
N GLN A 52 11.73 9.02 -5.49
CA GLN A 52 11.48 9.85 -4.30
C GLN A 52 10.00 10.18 -4.12
N GLU A 53 9.27 10.50 -5.19
CA GLU A 53 7.84 10.76 -5.11
C GLU A 53 7.05 9.50 -4.73
N MET A 54 7.43 8.34 -5.26
CA MET A 54 6.78 7.07 -4.94
C MET A 54 7.03 6.67 -3.49
N ASP A 55 8.25 6.81 -2.99
CA ASP A 55 8.60 6.53 -1.60
C ASP A 55 7.81 7.44 -0.65
N LYS A 56 7.76 8.75 -0.94
CA LYS A 56 6.94 9.70 -0.17
C LYS A 56 5.46 9.32 -0.16
N LYS A 57 4.90 8.93 -1.31
CA LYS A 57 3.50 8.50 -1.40
C LYS A 57 3.26 7.20 -0.64
N TYR A 58 4.13 6.21 -0.78
CA TYR A 58 4.01 4.92 -0.11
C TYR A 58 4.04 5.08 1.41
N ASN A 59 5.00 5.85 1.93
CA ASN A 59 5.13 6.11 3.36
C ASN A 59 3.90 6.85 3.91
N LEU A 60 3.45 7.93 3.25
CA LEU A 60 2.23 8.64 3.64
C LEU A 60 0.98 7.76 3.59
N THR A 61 0.86 6.90 2.57
CA THR A 61 -0.31 6.03 2.40
C THR A 61 -0.33 4.94 3.46
N SER A 62 0.80 4.30 3.73
CA SER A 62 0.88 3.24 4.73
C SER A 62 0.61 3.79 6.14
N GLU A 63 1.20 4.93 6.50
CA GLU A 63 0.99 5.54 7.80
C GLU A 63 -0.46 6.05 7.96
N SER A 64 -0.98 6.74 6.94
CA SER A 64 -2.36 7.26 6.98
C SER A 64 -3.38 6.13 6.99
N PHE A 65 -3.13 5.05 6.26
CA PHE A 65 -3.99 3.87 6.26
C PHE A 65 -3.98 3.20 7.62
N GLU A 66 -2.79 2.90 8.17
CA GLU A 66 -2.67 2.24 9.48
C GLU A 66 -3.33 3.08 10.59
N LYS A 67 -3.10 4.39 10.59
CA LYS A 67 -3.72 5.29 11.56
C LYS A 67 -5.25 5.32 11.43
N SER A 68 -5.76 5.41 10.19
CA SER A 68 -7.21 5.40 9.94
C SER A 68 -7.82 4.06 10.32
N PHE A 69 -7.12 2.95 10.03
CA PHE A 69 -7.53 1.62 10.40
C PHE A 69 -7.58 1.45 11.92
N GLN A 70 -6.56 1.90 12.66
CA GLN A 70 -6.55 1.87 14.12
C GLN A 70 -7.65 2.76 14.73
N GLU A 71 -7.93 3.93 14.15
CA GLU A 71 -9.02 4.80 14.60
C GLU A 71 -10.39 4.12 14.41
N VAL A 72 -10.60 3.46 13.27
CA VAL A 72 -11.83 2.69 13.02
C VAL A 72 -11.87 1.46 13.92
N ALA A 73 -10.81 0.67 14.00
CA ALA A 73 -10.75 -0.53 14.82
C ALA A 73 -10.94 -0.24 16.31
N SER A 74 -10.47 0.90 16.82
CA SER A 74 -10.70 1.32 18.21
C SER A 74 -12.12 1.83 18.45
N LYS A 75 -12.70 2.60 17.51
CA LYS A 75 -14.10 3.07 17.61
C LYS A 75 -15.11 1.94 17.45
N TYR A 76 -14.79 0.96 16.63
CA TYR A 76 -15.63 -0.19 16.31
C TYR A 76 -15.03 -1.48 16.85
N LYS A 77 -14.31 -1.42 17.97
CA LYS A 77 -13.89 -2.62 18.69
C LYS A 77 -15.16 -3.30 19.19
N ILE A 78 -15.67 -4.24 18.39
CA ILE A 78 -16.81 -5.07 18.78
C ILE A 78 -16.24 -6.10 19.73
N ASP A 79 -16.27 -5.80 21.03
CA ASP A 79 -16.30 -6.85 22.04
C ASP A 79 -17.58 -7.65 21.74
N PHE A 80 -17.45 -8.71 20.95
CA PHE A 80 -18.49 -9.74 20.80
C PHE A 80 -18.56 -10.49 22.13
N ARG A 81 -19.10 -9.84 23.15
CA ARG A 81 -19.66 -10.54 24.30
C ARG A 81 -21.06 -10.92 23.90
N ASP A 82 -21.30 -12.22 23.87
CA ASP A 82 -22.63 -12.74 23.64
C ASP A 82 -23.57 -12.18 24.71
N VAL A 83 -24.75 -11.75 24.28
CA VAL A 83 -25.75 -11.23 25.19
C VAL A 83 -26.06 -12.31 26.22
N CYS A 84 -25.81 -12.00 27.50
CA CYS A 84 -26.04 -12.91 28.62
C CYS A 84 -25.23 -14.23 28.56
N GLU A 85 -23.99 -14.17 28.06
CA GLU A 85 -23.08 -15.33 27.88
C GLU A 85 -22.99 -16.25 29.11
N ASP A 86 -22.86 -15.69 30.31
CA ASP A 86 -22.71 -16.48 31.55
C ASP A 86 -24.00 -17.25 31.88
N ASN A 87 -25.16 -16.59 31.75
CA ASN A 87 -26.46 -17.23 31.94
C ASN A 87 -26.71 -18.31 30.87
N GLN A 88 -26.27 -18.07 29.63
CA GLN A 88 -26.36 -19.06 28.55
C GLN A 88 -25.51 -20.30 28.88
N ARG A 89 -24.28 -20.12 29.37
CA ARG A 89 -23.43 -21.23 29.81
C ARG A 89 -24.09 -22.06 30.91
N MET A 90 -24.61 -21.40 31.95
CA MET A 90 -25.24 -22.08 33.09
C MET A 90 -26.45 -22.93 32.67
N ILE A 91 -27.31 -22.42 31.77
CA ILE A 91 -28.46 -23.19 31.25
C ILE A 91 -28.00 -24.42 30.47
N ILE A 92 -27.02 -24.25 29.58
CA ILE A 92 -26.51 -25.34 28.75
C ILE A 92 -25.92 -26.45 29.63
N GLU A 93 -25.14 -26.08 30.66
CA GLU A 93 -24.59 -27.04 31.62
C GLU A 93 -25.69 -27.75 32.43
N CYS A 94 -26.72 -27.01 32.85
CA CYS A 94 -27.84 -27.60 33.57
C CYS A 94 -28.61 -28.62 32.74
N TYR A 95 -28.91 -28.32 31.46
CA TYR A 95 -29.59 -29.28 30.57
C TYR A 95 -28.73 -30.49 30.23
N LYS A 96 -27.41 -30.32 30.11
CA LYS A 96 -26.48 -31.44 29.92
C LYS A 96 -26.52 -32.40 31.11
N THR A 97 -26.63 -31.86 32.32
CA THR A 97 -26.67 -32.63 33.57
C THR A 97 -28.05 -33.24 33.84
N ASN A 98 -29.13 -32.51 33.54
CA ASN A 98 -30.51 -32.88 33.87
C ASN A 98 -31.33 -33.28 32.63
N LYS A 99 -30.79 -34.12 31.73
CA LYS A 99 -31.43 -34.48 30.45
C LYS A 99 -32.85 -35.03 30.60
N ASN A 100 -33.09 -35.84 31.63
CA ASN A 100 -34.39 -36.47 31.89
C ASN A 100 -35.27 -35.64 32.84
N SER A 101 -34.81 -34.49 33.30
CA SER A 101 -35.52 -33.63 34.25
C SER A 101 -35.25 -32.13 33.97
N PRO A 102 -35.56 -31.65 32.76
CA PRO A 102 -35.24 -30.28 32.32
C PRO A 102 -35.89 -29.17 33.17
N LEU A 103 -36.97 -29.49 33.90
CA LEU A 103 -37.63 -28.56 34.81
C LEU A 103 -36.75 -28.13 36.00
N GLN A 104 -35.73 -28.91 36.37
CA GLN A 104 -34.75 -28.51 37.39
C GLN A 104 -33.94 -27.27 36.95
N CYS A 105 -33.87 -27.00 35.64
CA CYS A 105 -33.16 -25.84 35.09
C CYS A 105 -34.06 -24.59 34.96
N GLN A 106 -35.33 -24.65 35.38
CA GLN A 106 -36.30 -23.57 35.20
C GLN A 106 -35.82 -22.24 35.80
N GLN A 107 -35.11 -22.28 36.94
CA GLN A 107 -34.60 -21.08 37.58
C GLN A 107 -33.55 -20.36 36.71
N MET A 108 -32.59 -21.10 36.15
CA MET A 108 -31.56 -20.55 35.26
C MET A 108 -32.18 -20.00 33.96
N VAL A 109 -33.22 -20.66 33.43
CA VAL A 109 -33.98 -20.17 32.26
C VAL A 109 -34.66 -18.83 32.54
N LYS A 110 -35.23 -18.64 33.74
CA LYS A 110 -35.81 -17.34 34.14
C LYS A 110 -34.76 -16.24 34.21
N GLU A 111 -33.60 -16.54 34.77
CA GLU A 111 -32.48 -15.59 34.89
C GLU A 111 -31.92 -15.16 33.54
N PHE A 112 -31.73 -16.11 32.62
CA PHE A 112 -31.36 -15.79 31.23
C PHE A 112 -32.42 -14.94 30.53
N SER A 113 -33.70 -15.32 30.64
CA SER A 113 -34.79 -14.54 30.03
C SER A 113 -34.87 -13.12 30.57
N HIS A 114 -34.65 -12.93 31.88
CA HIS A 114 -34.56 -11.61 32.49
C HIS A 114 -33.41 -10.80 31.88
N CYS A 115 -32.21 -11.38 31.80
CA CYS A 115 -31.04 -10.71 31.24
C CYS A 115 -31.26 -10.30 29.76
N VAL A 116 -31.84 -11.19 28.94
CA VAL A 116 -32.15 -10.89 27.52
C VAL A 116 -33.15 -9.74 27.42
N ASN A 117 -34.23 -9.77 28.21
CA ASN A 117 -35.25 -8.73 28.21
C ASN A 117 -34.70 -7.35 28.61
N GLU A 118 -33.84 -7.28 29.62
CA GLU A 118 -33.21 -6.03 30.03
C GLU A 118 -32.23 -5.51 28.96
N THR A 119 -31.51 -6.40 28.29
CA THR A 119 -30.61 -6.06 27.18
C THR A 119 -31.39 -5.55 25.95
N SER A 120 -32.52 -6.16 25.63
CA SER A 120 -33.40 -5.70 24.54
C SER A 120 -33.98 -4.31 24.83
N LYS A 121 -34.45 -4.06 26.05
CA LYS A 121 -35.00 -2.75 26.45
C LYS A 121 -33.95 -1.63 26.37
N THR A 122 -32.72 -1.90 26.78
CA THR A 122 -31.63 -0.91 26.74
C THR A 122 -31.16 -0.62 25.31
N THR A 123 -31.08 -1.66 24.46
CA THR A 123 -30.72 -1.51 23.05
C THR A 123 -31.76 -0.70 22.26
N VAL A 124 -33.06 -0.91 22.54
CA VAL A 124 -34.15 -0.15 21.89
C VAL A 124 -34.14 1.33 22.30
N LYS A 125 -33.89 1.65 23.57
CA LYS A 125 -33.80 3.05 24.05
C LYS A 125 -32.61 3.80 23.45
N ASN A 126 -31.46 3.13 23.28
CA ASN A 126 -30.25 3.76 22.74
C ASN A 126 -30.36 4.11 21.24
N ASN A 127 -31.22 3.43 20.49
CA ASN A 127 -31.45 3.72 19.07
C ASN A 127 -32.38 4.94 18.84
N GLN A 128 -33.22 5.31 19.81
CA GLN A 128 -34.07 6.51 19.73
C GLN A 128 -33.29 7.81 19.94
N ASN A 129 -32.09 7.77 20.56
CA ASN A 129 -31.20 8.93 20.72
C ASN A 129 -30.21 9.12 19.56
N LYS A 130 -30.13 8.19 18.59
CA LYS A 130 -29.16 8.25 17.47
C LYS A 130 -29.70 8.89 16.19
N GLU A 131 -30.98 9.22 16.10
CA GLU A 131 -31.56 9.89 14.92
C GLU A 131 -31.15 11.37 14.79
N GLY A 132 -30.47 11.96 15.80
CA GLY A 132 -29.98 13.34 15.77
C GLY A 132 -28.61 13.56 15.10
N ILE A 133 -27.89 12.49 14.71
CA ILE A 133 -26.53 12.58 14.16
C ILE A 133 -26.48 11.92 12.77
N LYS A 134 -27.27 12.43 11.83
CA LYS A 134 -27.14 12.13 10.39
C LYS A 134 -27.23 13.42 9.58
N LYS A 135 -26.25 14.31 9.75
CA LYS A 135 -25.90 15.34 8.77
C LYS A 135 -24.39 15.60 8.84
N ILE A 136 -23.63 14.82 8.08
CA ILE A 136 -22.36 15.26 7.47
C ILE A 136 -22.38 14.67 6.06
#